data_AF-A0A936KXC2-F1
#
_entry.id   AF-A0A936KXC2-F1
#
_cell.length_a   1.000
_cell.length_b   1.000
_cell.length_c   1.000
_cell.angle_alpha   90.00
_cell.angle_beta   90.00
_cell.angle_gamma   90.00
#
_symmetry.space_group_name_H-M   'P 1'
#
loop_
_entity.id
_entity.type
_entity.pdbx_description
1 polymer ?
#
loop_
_entity_poly.entity_id
_entity_poly.type
_entity_poly.pdbx_seq_one_letter_code
_entity_poly.pdbx_strand_id
1 'polypeptide(L)'
;MGKNDIETFKRITLLIEDTLFKYQKILITALPNYDSYLDQRNKNLIKKYVSPRGLITNCNNKILKRVNLLQTNFESSTTYAIQTLETANNRLKNTLIISVIILILSSLILTYTIITLFVFPISKIKHSLDELSLGILPPNISNQRRDEIGEIVNKLNELTTNLKKTAEFSLELGKEIVTPNSKRLAPTMFFKKLFA
;
A
#
# COMPACT_ATOMS: atom_id res chain seq x y z
N MET A 1 17.89 10.77 25.48
CA MET A 1 17.91 11.02 26.94
C MET A 1 17.04 12.22 27.22
N GLY A 2 15.97 12.08 28.02
CA GLY A 2 15.02 13.17 28.23
C GLY A 2 15.66 14.33 29.01
N LYS A 3 15.16 15.56 28.86
CA LYS A 3 15.64 16.72 29.64
C LYS A 3 15.62 16.44 31.15
N ASN A 4 14.61 15.70 31.63
CA ASN A 4 14.45 15.28 33.02
C ASN A 4 15.51 14.25 33.47
N ASP A 5 15.92 13.34 32.59
CA ASP A 5 16.95 12.32 32.89
C ASP A 5 18.32 12.97 33.04
N ILE A 6 18.63 13.95 32.18
CA ILE A 6 19.85 14.75 32.25
C ILE A 6 19.90 15.55 33.56
N GLU A 7 18.78 16.16 33.96
CA GLU A 7 18.68 16.88 35.23
C GLU A 7 18.83 15.94 36.43
N THR A 8 18.24 14.75 36.36
CA THR A 8 18.37 13.73 37.41
C THR A 8 19.80 13.25 37.54
N PHE A 9 20.49 13.00 36.42
CA PHE A 9 21.91 12.64 36.40
C PHE A 9 22.78 13.75 37.02
N LYS A 10 22.60 15.01 36.60
CA LYS A 10 23.31 16.17 37.19
C LYS A 10 23.12 16.26 38.71
N ARG A 11 21.88 16.05 39.19
CA ARG A 11 21.58 16.05 40.63
C ARG A 11 22.24 14.89 41.38
N ILE A 12 22.40 13.72 40.74
CA ILE A 12 23.16 12.61 41.32
C ILE A 12 24.63 13.01 41.45
N THR A 13 25.24 13.53 40.38
CA THR A 13 26.64 14.00 40.39
C THR A 13 26.90 15.02 41.49
N LEU A 14 26.05 16.06 41.61
CA LEU A 14 26.15 17.07 42.66
C LEU A 14 26.05 16.47 44.07
N LEU A 15 25.13 15.53 44.30
CA LEU A 15 25.01 14.86 45.61
C LEU A 15 26.25 14.04 45.97
N ILE A 16 26.87 13.42 44.98
CA ILE A 16 28.09 12.63 45.17
C ILE A 16 29.27 13.56 45.48
N GLU A 17 29.52 14.54 44.62
CA GLU A 17 30.71 15.41 44.67
C GLU A 17 30.66 16.39 45.85
N ASP A 18 29.57 17.14 46.00
CA ASP A 18 29.52 18.24 46.97
C ASP A 18 29.13 17.81 48.39
N THR A 19 28.46 16.65 48.51
CA THR A 19 27.86 16.21 49.78
C THR A 19 28.45 14.90 50.27
N LEU A 20 28.31 13.81 49.51
CA LEU A 20 28.70 12.48 49.96
C LEU A 20 30.21 12.39 50.21
N PHE A 21 31.03 12.81 49.25
CA PHE A 21 32.49 12.80 49.39
C PHE A 21 32.97 13.72 50.51
N LYS A 22 32.32 14.86 50.72
CA LYS A 22 32.62 15.76 51.85
C LYS A 22 32.37 15.07 53.19
N TYR A 23 31.24 14.37 53.34
CA TYR A 23 30.93 13.61 54.56
C TYR A 23 31.88 12.43 54.78
N GLN A 24 32.23 11.71 53.72
CA GLN A 24 33.19 10.62 53.79
C GLN A 24 34.59 11.12 54.17
N LYS A 25 35.04 12.24 53.60
CA LYS A 25 36.34 12.85 53.91
C LYS A 25 36.46 13.23 55.39
N ILE A 26 35.39 13.77 55.99
CA ILE A 26 35.35 14.08 57.43
C ILE A 26 35.60 12.81 58.27
N LEU A 27 34.92 11.71 57.95
CA LEU A 27 35.10 10.44 58.64
C LEU A 27 36.49 9.86 58.45
N ILE A 28 36.99 9.80 57.22
CA ILE A 28 38.31 9.24 56.89
C ILE A 28 39.42 10.03 57.60
N THR A 29 39.29 11.35 57.67
CA THR A 29 40.29 12.21 58.35
C THR A 29 40.23 12.05 59.88
N ALA A 30 39.03 11.86 60.44
CA ALA A 30 38.84 11.68 61.89
C ALA A 30 39.18 10.27 62.39
N LEU A 31 39.29 9.28 61.49
CA LEU A 31 39.52 7.87 61.79
C LEU A 31 40.76 7.32 61.06
N PRO A 32 41.97 7.88 61.28
CA PRO A 32 43.17 7.48 60.54
C PRO A 32 43.70 6.10 60.92
N ASN A 33 43.40 5.62 62.14
CA ASN A 33 43.93 4.37 62.68
C ASN A 33 42.93 3.67 63.62
N TYR A 34 43.25 2.46 64.05
CA TYR A 34 42.40 1.62 64.90
C TYR A 34 42.04 2.30 66.23
N ASP A 35 43.00 2.94 66.91
CA ASP A 35 42.78 3.59 68.20
C ASP A 35 41.77 4.76 68.10
N SER A 36 41.70 5.40 66.93
CA SER A 36 40.74 6.47 66.66
C SER A 36 39.29 5.99 66.71
N TYR A 37 39.01 4.70 66.52
CA TYR A 37 37.65 4.14 66.66
C TYR A 37 37.24 3.94 68.13
N LEU A 38 38.22 3.89 69.04
CA LEU A 38 37.97 3.69 70.47
C LEU A 38 37.62 5.02 71.19
N ASP A 39 38.05 6.17 70.66
CA ASP A 39 37.71 7.52 71.18
C ASP A 39 36.19 7.74 71.15
N GLN A 40 35.62 8.08 72.32
CA GLN A 40 34.22 8.38 72.51
C GLN A 40 33.70 9.52 71.60
N ARG A 41 34.55 10.50 71.28
CA ARG A 41 34.20 11.59 70.34
C ARG A 41 34.00 11.07 68.93
N ASN A 42 34.82 10.11 68.51
CA ASN A 42 34.75 9.50 67.19
C ASN A 42 33.60 8.50 67.07
N LYS A 43 33.23 7.80 68.15
CA LYS A 43 32.00 6.97 68.19
C LYS A 43 30.73 7.79 67.95
N ASN A 44 30.65 8.99 68.54
CA ASN A 44 29.54 9.92 68.29
C ASN A 44 29.52 10.43 66.84
N LEU A 45 30.70 10.67 66.27
CA LEU A 45 30.86 11.07 64.87
C LEU A 45 30.39 9.96 63.92
N ILE A 46 30.85 8.72 64.10
CA ILE A 46 30.39 7.56 63.34
C ILE A 46 28.87 7.41 63.43
N LYS A 47 28.29 7.53 64.64
CA LYS A 47 26.83 7.48 64.82
C LYS A 47 26.11 8.58 64.02
N LYS A 48 26.62 9.81 64.01
CA LYS A 48 26.03 10.93 63.26
C LYS A 48 26.06 10.74 61.74
N TYR A 49 27.11 10.13 61.20
CA TYR A 49 27.29 10.02 59.75
C TYR A 49 26.83 8.70 59.16
N VAL A 50 27.05 7.56 59.84
CA VAL A 50 26.90 6.19 59.27
C VAL A 50 25.67 5.45 59.78
N SER A 51 25.06 5.87 60.89
CA SER A 51 23.84 5.20 61.41
C SER A 51 22.72 5.14 60.36
N PRO A 52 21.66 4.33 60.57
CA PRO A 52 20.53 4.26 59.63
C PRO A 52 19.87 5.60 59.29
N ARG A 53 19.96 6.59 60.18
CA ARG A 53 19.54 7.99 59.97
C ARG A 53 20.71 8.98 59.80
N GLY A 54 21.91 8.46 59.63
CA GLY A 54 23.14 9.22 59.47
C GLY A 54 23.20 9.94 58.13
N LEU A 55 24.03 10.97 58.05
CA LEU A 55 24.13 11.85 56.89
C LEU A 55 24.59 11.13 55.60
N ILE A 56 25.53 10.19 55.71
CA ILE A 56 26.02 9.38 54.58
C ILE A 56 24.92 8.42 54.13
N THR A 57 24.33 7.68 55.05
CA THR A 57 23.27 6.71 54.75
C THR A 57 22.07 7.38 54.08
N ASN A 58 21.66 8.54 54.57
CA ASN A 58 20.60 9.34 53.93
C ASN A 58 21.00 9.82 52.53
N CYS A 59 22.23 10.32 52.36
CA CYS A 59 22.74 10.75 51.06
C CYS A 59 22.77 9.57 50.06
N ASN A 60 23.29 8.41 50.46
CA ASN A 60 23.29 7.19 49.66
C ASN A 60 21.88 6.76 49.27
N ASN A 61 20.92 6.76 50.20
CA ASN A 61 19.53 6.42 49.89
C ASN A 61 18.90 7.39 48.88
N LYS A 62 19.23 8.69 48.96
CA LYS A 62 18.79 9.68 47.96
C LYS A 62 19.39 9.41 46.58
N ILE A 63 20.67 9.04 46.53
CA ILE A 63 21.36 8.69 45.28
C ILE A 63 20.72 7.42 44.69
N LEU A 64 20.58 6.35 45.46
CA LEU A 64 19.95 5.10 45.04
C LEU A 64 18.53 5.32 44.51
N LYS A 65 17.71 6.12 45.21
CA LYS A 65 16.36 6.46 44.76
C LYS A 65 16.37 7.15 43.39
N ARG A 66 17.32 8.05 43.14
CA ARG A 66 17.45 8.75 41.86
C ARG A 66 18.00 7.86 40.75
N VAL A 67 18.93 6.97 41.05
CA VAL A 67 19.44 5.96 40.11
C VAL A 67 18.31 5.01 39.68
N ASN A 68 17.53 4.50 40.64
CA ASN A 68 16.39 3.64 40.34
C ASN A 68 15.34 4.38 39.50
N LEU A 69 15.06 5.65 39.81
CA LEU A 69 14.17 6.48 39.00
C LEU A 69 14.66 6.59 37.55
N LEU A 70 15.96 6.85 37.35
CA LEU A 70 16.57 6.93 36.03
C LEU A 70 16.45 5.61 35.26
N GLN A 71 16.70 4.48 35.94
CA GLN A 71 16.54 3.16 35.37
C GLN A 71 15.09 2.90 34.95
N THR A 72 14.10 3.17 35.82
CA THR A 72 12.68 2.97 35.50
C THR A 72 12.20 3.84 34.34
N ASN A 73 12.70 5.08 34.24
CA ASN A 73 12.40 5.97 33.12
C ASN A 73 12.96 5.42 31.81
N PHE A 74 14.19 4.90 31.86
CA PHE A 74 14.85 4.29 30.71
C PHE A 74 14.09 3.05 30.23
N GLU A 75 13.78 2.12 31.14
CA GLU A 75 13.02 0.90 30.84
C GLU A 75 11.64 1.24 30.25
N SER A 76 10.92 2.19 30.84
CA SER A 76 9.61 2.65 30.34
C SER A 76 9.72 3.27 28.94
N SER A 77 10.75 4.10 28.70
CA SER A 77 10.99 4.72 27.39
C SER A 77 11.33 3.69 26.31
N THR A 78 12.17 2.70 26.65
CA THR A 78 12.52 1.61 25.73
C THR A 78 11.30 0.74 25.41
N THR A 79 10.49 0.41 26.41
CA THR A 79 9.27 -0.37 26.24
C THR A 79 8.25 0.37 25.38
N TYR A 80 8.06 1.67 25.62
CA TYR A 80 7.20 2.51 24.79
C TYR A 80 7.68 2.58 23.33
N ALA A 81 9.00 2.71 23.11
CA ALA A 81 9.58 2.73 21.78
C ALA A 81 9.36 1.39 21.05
N ILE A 82 9.57 0.26 21.73
CA ILE A 82 9.30 -1.09 21.19
C ILE A 82 7.82 -1.25 20.83
N GLN A 83 6.91 -0.91 21.73
CA GLN A 83 5.46 -0.99 21.47
C GLN A 83 5.04 -0.09 20.29
N THR A 84 5.62 1.10 20.19
CA THR A 84 5.37 2.01 19.07
C THR A 84 5.87 1.41 17.75
N LEU A 85 7.04 0.78 17.75
CA LEU A 85 7.57 0.08 16.57
C LEU A 85 6.72 -1.13 16.20
N GLU A 86 6.30 -1.95 17.17
CA GLU A 86 5.45 -3.11 16.92
C GLU A 86 4.09 -2.71 16.36
N THR A 87 3.46 -1.68 16.93
CA THR A 87 2.18 -1.17 16.42
C THR A 87 2.33 -0.58 15.03
N ALA A 88 3.38 0.18 14.74
CA ALA A 88 3.66 0.69 13.40
C ALA A 88 3.91 -0.45 12.39
N ASN A 89 4.67 -1.47 12.78
CA ASN A 89 4.94 -2.63 11.94
C ASN A 89 3.67 -3.45 11.67
N ASN A 90 2.81 -3.63 12.69
CA ASN A 90 1.54 -4.33 12.53
C ASN A 90 0.57 -3.54 11.63
N ARG A 91 0.52 -2.22 11.76
CA ARG A 91 -0.24 -1.35 10.84
C ARG A 91 0.27 -1.50 9.41
N LEU A 92 1.59 -1.43 9.21
CA LEU A 92 2.21 -1.60 7.90
C LEU A 92 1.88 -2.97 7.30
N LYS A 93 2.06 -4.07 8.05
CA LYS A 93 1.70 -5.43 7.62
C LYS A 93 0.24 -5.52 7.20
N ASN A 94 -0.68 -4.98 7.99
CA ASN A 94 -2.11 -5.01 7.67
C ASN A 94 -2.41 -4.21 6.40
N THR A 95 -1.84 -3.01 6.25
CA THR A 95 -1.98 -2.21 5.04
C THR A 95 -1.44 -2.95 3.81
N LEU A 96 -0.27 -3.59 3.90
CA LEU A 96 0.31 -4.37 2.80
C LEU A 96 -0.60 -5.54 2.41
N ILE A 97 -1.11 -6.31 3.37
CA ILE A 97 -2.02 -7.44 3.11
C ILE A 97 -3.28 -6.95 2.39
N ILE A 98 -3.91 -5.88 2.88
CA ILE A 98 -5.11 -5.30 2.28
C ILE A 98 -4.82 -4.80 0.85
N SER A 99 -3.69 -4.11 0.64
CA SER A 99 -3.30 -3.64 -0.69
C SER A 99 -3.11 -4.78 -1.68
N VAL A 100 -2.47 -5.89 -1.28
CA VAL A 100 -2.29 -7.07 -2.14
C VAL A 100 -3.63 -7.68 -2.52
N ILE A 101 -4.56 -7.81 -1.57
CA ILE A 101 -5.91 -8.34 -1.83
C ILE A 101 -6.64 -7.43 -2.84
N ILE A 102 -6.60 -6.11 -2.65
CA ILE A 102 -7.22 -5.16 -3.57
C ILE A 102 -6.62 -5.24 -4.97
N LEU A 103 -5.30 -5.40 -5.09
CA LEU A 103 -4.62 -5.55 -6.39
C LEU A 103 -5.05 -6.81 -7.13
N ILE A 104 -5.15 -7.94 -6.43
CA ILE A 104 -5.59 -9.20 -7.05
C ILE A 104 -7.05 -9.07 -7.51
N LEU A 105 -7.92 -8.52 -6.67
CA LEU A 105 -9.33 -8.33 -7.00
C LEU A 105 -9.51 -7.35 -8.17
N SER A 106 -8.80 -6.22 -8.18
CA SER A 106 -8.90 -5.25 -9.26
C SER A 106 -8.38 -5.83 -10.58
N SER A 107 -7.32 -6.64 -10.56
CA SER A 107 -6.81 -7.34 -11.74
C SER A 107 -7.83 -8.32 -12.32
N LEU A 108 -8.51 -9.08 -11.46
CA LEU A 108 -9.55 -10.03 -11.89
C LEU A 108 -10.74 -9.29 -12.52
N ILE A 109 -11.21 -8.23 -11.87
CA ILE A 109 -12.31 -7.39 -12.37
C ILE A 109 -11.92 -6.78 -13.72
N LEU A 110 -10.73 -6.18 -13.81
CA LEU A 110 -10.25 -5.56 -15.04
C LEU A 110 -10.15 -6.57 -16.19
N THR A 111 -9.60 -7.76 -15.92
CA THR A 111 -9.49 -8.84 -16.90
C THR A 111 -10.87 -9.26 -17.41
N TYR A 112 -11.81 -9.46 -16.50
CA TYR A 112 -13.19 -9.80 -16.85
C TYR A 112 -13.86 -8.71 -17.70
N THR A 113 -13.67 -7.44 -17.33
CA THR A 113 -14.19 -6.29 -18.09
C THR A 113 -13.59 -6.22 -19.49
N ILE A 114 -12.28 -6.43 -19.64
CA ILE A 114 -11.62 -6.39 -20.95
C ILE A 114 -12.16 -7.51 -21.86
N ILE A 115 -12.28 -8.73 -21.32
CA ILE A 115 -12.79 -9.88 -22.09
C ILE A 115 -14.21 -9.62 -22.58
N THR A 116 -15.07 -9.12 -21.69
CA THR A 116 -16.50 -8.89 -21.99
C THR A 116 -16.74 -7.70 -22.91
N LEU A 117 -16.07 -6.58 -22.68
CA LEU A 117 -16.30 -5.35 -23.45
C LEU A 117 -15.50 -5.26 -24.75
N PHE A 118 -14.35 -5.92 -24.85
CA PHE A 118 -13.48 -5.79 -26.02
C PHE A 118 -13.28 -7.12 -26.74
N VAL A 119 -12.79 -8.16 -26.05
CA VAL A 119 -12.36 -9.40 -26.71
C VAL A 119 -13.52 -10.11 -27.40
N PHE A 120 -14.65 -10.35 -26.72
CA PHE A 120 -15.78 -11.05 -27.34
C PHE A 120 -16.37 -10.31 -28.55
N PRO A 121 -16.68 -9.01 -28.48
CA PRO A 121 -17.26 -8.28 -29.62
C PRO A 121 -16.29 -8.20 -30.81
N ILE A 122 -15.00 -7.97 -30.57
CA ILE A 122 -13.98 -7.97 -31.62
C ILE A 122 -13.86 -9.36 -32.27
N SER A 123 -13.91 -10.43 -31.48
CA SER A 123 -13.88 -11.79 -32.01
C SER A 123 -15.08 -12.11 -32.89
N LYS A 124 -16.28 -11.60 -32.57
CA LYS A 124 -17.47 -11.75 -33.42
C LYS A 124 -17.30 -11.04 -34.75
N ILE A 125 -16.82 -9.80 -34.73
CA ILE A 125 -16.51 -9.02 -35.94
C ILE A 125 -15.51 -9.77 -36.81
N LYS A 126 -14.43 -10.27 -36.21
CA LYS A 126 -13.43 -11.07 -36.93
C LYS A 126 -14.06 -12.28 -37.62
N HIS A 127 -14.88 -13.04 -36.90
CA HIS A 127 -15.50 -14.24 -37.46
C HIS A 127 -16.39 -13.93 -38.67
N SER A 128 -17.22 -12.89 -38.59
CA SER A 128 -18.05 -12.47 -39.73
C SER A 128 -17.23 -11.97 -40.92
N LEU A 129 -16.10 -11.31 -40.67
CA LEU A 129 -15.16 -10.94 -41.74
C LEU A 129 -14.50 -12.18 -42.37
N ASP A 130 -14.13 -13.17 -41.56
CA ASP A 130 -13.57 -14.44 -42.07
C ASP A 130 -14.61 -15.16 -42.96
N GLU A 131 -15.89 -15.22 -42.59
CA GLU A 131 -16.96 -15.78 -43.43
C GLU A 131 -17.09 -15.03 -44.77
N LEU A 132 -17.11 -13.69 -44.73
CA LEU A 132 -17.14 -12.85 -45.94
C LEU A 132 -15.93 -13.11 -46.85
N SER A 133 -14.74 -13.32 -46.27
CA SER A 133 -13.52 -13.62 -47.04
C SER A 133 -13.61 -14.92 -47.83
N LEU A 134 -14.42 -15.87 -47.35
CA LEU A 134 -14.71 -17.14 -48.01
C LEU A 134 -15.88 -17.06 -49.00
N GLY A 135 -16.45 -15.86 -49.20
CA GLY A 135 -17.64 -15.66 -50.02
C GLY A 135 -18.94 -16.13 -49.37
N ILE A 136 -18.91 -16.42 -48.06
CA ILE A 136 -20.09 -16.81 -47.28
C ILE A 136 -20.68 -15.53 -46.67
N LEU A 137 -21.97 -15.27 -46.90
CA LEU A 137 -22.64 -14.10 -46.32
C LEU A 137 -23.06 -14.40 -44.87
N PRO A 138 -22.39 -13.82 -43.85
CA PRO A 138 -22.71 -14.05 -42.45
C PRO A 138 -24.07 -13.45 -42.08
N PRO A 139 -24.75 -13.93 -41.03
CA PRO A 139 -25.91 -13.24 -40.48
C PRO A 139 -25.51 -11.91 -39.85
N ASN A 140 -26.45 -10.95 -39.82
CA ASN A 140 -26.22 -9.65 -39.17
C ASN A 140 -25.92 -9.84 -37.68
N ILE A 141 -24.84 -9.19 -37.21
CA ILE A 141 -24.47 -9.19 -35.80
C ILE A 141 -25.43 -8.25 -35.07
N SER A 142 -26.12 -8.75 -34.03
CA SER A 142 -26.97 -7.92 -33.18
C SER A 142 -26.13 -6.87 -32.45
N ASN A 143 -26.50 -5.60 -32.60
CA ASN A 143 -25.81 -4.48 -31.98
C ASN A 143 -26.73 -3.70 -31.05
N GLN A 144 -26.36 -3.65 -29.77
CA GLN A 144 -26.96 -2.78 -28.76
C GLN A 144 -25.97 -1.73 -28.23
N ARG A 145 -24.73 -1.75 -28.73
CA ARG A 145 -23.64 -0.89 -28.29
C ARG A 145 -23.69 0.44 -29.03
N ARG A 146 -23.42 1.52 -28.29
CA ARG A 146 -23.37 2.90 -28.80
C ARG A 146 -21.94 3.46 -28.79
N ASP A 147 -20.95 2.59 -28.74
CA ASP A 147 -19.53 2.91 -28.80
C ASP A 147 -18.97 2.65 -30.21
N GLU A 148 -17.67 2.91 -30.39
CA GLU A 148 -16.95 2.75 -31.66
C GLU A 148 -17.03 1.30 -32.17
N ILE A 149 -17.06 0.32 -31.28
CA ILE A 149 -17.23 -1.09 -31.64
C ILE A 149 -18.64 -1.33 -32.20
N GLY A 150 -19.67 -0.71 -31.61
CA GLY A 150 -21.02 -0.72 -32.15
C GLY A 150 -21.11 -0.08 -33.54
N GLU A 151 -20.44 1.04 -33.77
CA GLU A 151 -20.40 1.67 -35.10
C GLU A 151 -19.77 0.74 -36.15
N ILE A 152 -18.66 0.08 -35.80
CA ILE A 152 -18.00 -0.90 -36.68
C ILE A 152 -18.96 -2.05 -37.03
N VAL A 153 -19.67 -2.58 -36.05
CA VAL A 153 -20.67 -3.64 -36.27
C VAL A 153 -21.77 -3.17 -37.24
N ASN A 154 -22.26 -1.95 -37.08
CA ASN A 154 -23.30 -1.42 -37.96
C ASN A 154 -22.80 -1.31 -39.41
N LYS A 155 -21.59 -0.79 -39.62
CA LYS A 155 -21.00 -0.68 -40.96
C LYS A 155 -20.73 -2.05 -41.57
N LEU A 156 -20.32 -3.03 -40.77
CA LEU A 156 -20.13 -4.41 -41.23
C LEU A 156 -21.47 -5.04 -41.68
N ASN A 157 -22.54 -4.85 -40.91
CA ASN A 157 -23.87 -5.34 -41.30
C ASN A 157 -24.39 -4.67 -42.58
N GLU A 158 -24.13 -3.37 -42.75
CA GLU A 158 -24.46 -2.63 -43.97
C GLU A 158 -23.70 -3.19 -45.18
N LEU A 159 -22.39 -3.45 -45.03
CA LEU A 159 -21.56 -4.10 -46.06
C LEU A 159 -22.12 -5.46 -46.47
N THR A 160 -22.40 -6.34 -45.51
CA THR A 160 -22.98 -7.67 -45.77
C THR A 160 -24.31 -7.55 -46.52
N THR A 161 -25.15 -6.59 -46.13
CA THR A 161 -26.45 -6.35 -46.80
C THR A 161 -26.27 -5.89 -48.25
N ASN A 162 -25.32 -5.00 -48.50
CA ASN A 162 -25.05 -4.50 -49.85
C ASN A 162 -24.49 -5.61 -50.75
N LEU A 163 -23.55 -6.42 -50.24
CA LEU A 163 -23.03 -7.58 -50.98
C LEU A 163 -24.13 -8.59 -51.33
N LYS A 164 -25.05 -8.86 -50.38
CA LYS A 164 -26.21 -9.71 -50.63
C LYS A 164 -27.06 -9.20 -51.78
N LYS A 165 -27.40 -7.90 -51.79
CA LYS A 165 -28.17 -7.27 -52.88
C LYS A 165 -27.45 -7.39 -54.23
N THR A 166 -26.14 -7.19 -54.26
CA THR A 166 -25.34 -7.34 -55.50
C THR A 166 -25.35 -8.78 -56.02
N ALA A 167 -25.27 -9.77 -55.13
CA ALA A 167 -25.36 -11.19 -55.49
C ALA A 167 -26.75 -11.55 -56.02
N GLU A 168 -27.82 -11.10 -55.36
CA GLU A 168 -29.21 -11.31 -55.79
C GLU A 168 -29.49 -10.69 -57.16
N PHE A 169 -29.03 -9.45 -57.39
CA PHE A 169 -29.13 -8.78 -58.68
C PHE A 169 -28.43 -9.56 -59.81
N SER A 170 -27.24 -10.09 -59.53
CA SER A 170 -26.48 -10.88 -60.51
C SER A 170 -27.20 -12.19 -60.86
N LEU A 171 -27.85 -12.83 -59.88
CA LEU A 171 -28.68 -14.01 -60.10
C LEU A 171 -29.94 -13.70 -60.92
N GLU A 172 -30.57 -12.56 -60.69
CA GLU A 172 -31.75 -12.11 -61.43
C GLU A 172 -31.42 -11.87 -62.91
N LEU A 173 -30.32 -11.16 -63.21
CA LEU A 173 -29.82 -10.98 -64.58
C LEU A 173 -29.51 -12.33 -65.25
N GLY A 174 -28.89 -13.26 -64.52
CA GLY A 174 -28.58 -14.60 -65.04
C GLY A 174 -29.84 -15.37 -65.44
N LYS A 175 -30.94 -15.24 -64.68
CA LYS A 175 -32.22 -15.88 -65.01
C LYS A 175 -32.86 -15.29 -66.26
N GLU A 176 -32.85 -13.96 -66.41
CA GLU A 176 -33.40 -13.30 -67.60
C GLU A 176 -32.63 -13.68 -68.88
N ILE A 177 -31.30 -13.75 -68.82
CA ILE A 177 -30.45 -14.11 -69.97
C ILE A 177 -30.67 -15.57 -70.44
N VAL A 178 -30.96 -16.49 -69.51
CA VAL A 178 -31.13 -17.92 -69.82
C VAL A 178 -32.55 -18.25 -70.33
N THR A 179 -33.50 -17.30 -70.27
CA THR A 179 -34.83 -17.50 -70.90
C THR A 179 -34.82 -17.17 -72.41
N PRO A 180 -35.31 -18.07 -73.30
CA PRO A 180 -35.09 -17.94 -74.76
C PRO A 180 -35.92 -16.87 -75.51
N ASN A 181 -36.59 -15.94 -74.83
CA ASN A 181 -37.37 -14.86 -75.43
C ASN A 181 -37.70 -13.84 -74.33
N SER A 182 -37.33 -12.55 -74.35
CA SER A 182 -37.57 -11.59 -75.42
C SER A 182 -36.83 -10.25 -75.22
N LYS A 183 -36.38 -9.68 -76.34
CA LYS A 183 -36.00 -8.27 -76.61
C LYS A 183 -34.72 -7.72 -75.96
N ARG A 184 -33.67 -7.70 -76.80
CA ARG A 184 -32.48 -6.83 -76.70
C ARG A 184 -32.85 -5.42 -76.21
N LEU A 185 -32.43 -5.07 -74.99
CA LEU A 185 -32.43 -3.70 -74.50
C LEU A 185 -31.20 -2.96 -75.04
N ALA A 186 -31.45 -1.81 -75.70
CA ALA A 186 -30.43 -0.96 -76.29
C ALA A 186 -29.55 -0.27 -75.21
N PRO A 187 -28.29 0.10 -75.53
CA PRO A 187 -27.27 0.46 -74.54
C PRO A 187 -27.42 1.85 -73.89
N THR A 188 -28.56 2.54 -74.03
CA THR A 188 -28.69 3.95 -73.64
C THR A 188 -29.25 4.19 -72.23
N MET A 189 -29.71 3.16 -71.51
CA MET A 189 -30.12 3.32 -70.09
C MET A 189 -29.03 2.98 -69.06
N PHE A 190 -27.87 2.49 -69.49
CA PHE A 190 -26.85 1.92 -68.60
C PHE A 190 -26.16 2.94 -67.66
N PHE A 191 -26.17 4.23 -68.01
CA PHE A 191 -25.39 5.24 -67.26
C PHE A 191 -26.18 6.04 -66.22
N LYS A 192 -27.52 6.03 -66.23
CA LYS A 192 -28.30 6.93 -65.37
C LYS A 192 -28.58 6.37 -63.96
N LYS A 193 -28.33 5.08 -63.72
CA LYS A 193 -28.61 4.41 -62.43
C LYS A 193 -27.36 4.15 -61.58
N LEU A 194 -26.18 4.57 -62.03
CA LEU A 194 -24.91 4.33 -61.33
C LEU A 194 -24.45 5.50 -60.43
N PHE A 195 -25.14 6.65 -60.43
CA PHE A 195 -24.73 7.87 -59.71
C PHE A 195 -25.87 8.56 -58.94
N ALA A 196 -26.85 7.82 -58.42
CA ALA A 196 -27.87 8.35 -57.51
C ALA A 196 -27.98 7.47 -56.27
#